data_AF-A0A329SXV2-F1
#
_entry.id   AF-A0A329SXV2-F1
#
_cell.length_a   1.000
_cell.length_b   1.000
_cell.length_c   1.000
_cell.angle_alpha   90.00
_cell.angle_beta   90.00
_cell.angle_gamma   90.00
#
_symmetry.space_group_name_H-M   'P 1'
#
loop_
_entity.id
_entity.type
_entity.pdbx_description
1 polymer ?
#
loop_
_entity_poly.entity_id
_entity_poly.type
_entity_poly.pdbx_seq_one_letter_code
_entity_poly.pdbx_strand_id
1 'polypeptide(L)'
;MFTSLTLMRFFRQHLNVDLREYDIDASVLKYYSDFSTLMEENGLGKILGRYNGRMKLRCTVLGDNLEPKMLREDVQRHLKYECREAKCNDFALFDIIKEKARAQHKYHVLAQDHKAKLDCFAKKDKSPDGTAIRERSPDTARPQLEFRALEALRVLAALMEVPSPKQPRRRLRRPKRAVGITGDRIG
;
A
#
# COMPACT_ATOMS: atom_id res chain seq x y z
N MET A 1 9.24 23.75 4.92
CA MET A 1 8.58 22.65 4.16
C MET A 1 9.38 22.19 2.93
N PHE A 2 10.29 23.00 2.35
CA PHE A 2 11.08 22.65 1.16
C PHE A 2 12.03 21.43 1.30
N THR A 3 12.51 21.13 2.51
CA THR A 3 13.45 20.02 2.75
C THR A 3 12.78 18.65 2.65
N SER A 4 11.51 18.51 3.06
CA SER A 4 10.79 17.22 3.05
C SER A 4 10.55 16.71 1.64
N LEU A 5 10.08 17.56 0.72
CA LEU A 5 9.79 17.16 -0.67
C LEU A 5 11.07 16.75 -1.43
N THR A 6 12.17 17.46 -1.19
CA THR A 6 13.47 17.18 -1.81
C THR A 6 14.01 15.83 -1.35
N LEU A 7 13.92 15.53 -0.04
CA LEU A 7 14.31 14.23 0.51
C LEU A 7 13.45 13.10 -0.08
N MET A 8 12.14 13.27 -0.16
CA MET A 8 11.26 12.27 -0.76
C MET A 8 11.66 11.97 -2.21
N ARG A 9 11.93 13.01 -3.02
CA ARG A 9 12.36 12.81 -4.41
C ARG A 9 13.67 12.05 -4.51
N PHE A 10 14.63 12.36 -3.64
CA PHE A 10 15.92 11.67 -3.57
C PHE A 10 15.73 10.18 -3.23
N PHE A 11 15.03 9.87 -2.14
CA PHE A 11 14.85 8.48 -1.71
C PHE A 11 14.06 7.64 -2.70
N ARG A 12 13.05 8.20 -3.37
CA ARG A 12 12.31 7.50 -4.42
C ARG A 12 13.19 7.02 -5.58
N GLN A 13 14.27 7.74 -5.90
CA GLN A 13 15.17 7.35 -6.99
C GLN A 13 16.10 6.20 -6.60
N HIS A 14 16.34 6.00 -5.31
CA HIS A 14 17.35 5.08 -4.80
C HIS A 14 16.78 3.91 -3.98
N LEU A 15 15.50 3.96 -3.60
CA LEU A 15 14.84 2.93 -2.80
C LEU A 15 13.69 2.27 -3.54
N ASN A 16 13.67 0.95 -3.51
CA ASN A 16 12.60 0.13 -4.07
C ASN A 16 12.45 -1.16 -3.28
N VAL A 17 11.21 -1.64 -3.10
CA VAL A 17 10.94 -2.99 -2.60
C VAL A 17 10.50 -3.82 -3.81
N ASP A 18 11.39 -4.69 -4.30
CA ASP A 18 11.01 -5.56 -5.41
C ASP A 18 10.12 -6.70 -4.89
N LEU A 19 8.83 -6.65 -5.23
CA LEU A 19 7.85 -7.69 -4.90
C LEU A 19 7.91 -8.90 -5.85
N ARG A 20 8.76 -8.86 -6.88
CA ARG A 20 9.01 -9.99 -7.78
C ARG A 20 10.09 -10.94 -7.26
N GLU A 21 10.89 -10.50 -6.29
CA GLU A 21 11.84 -11.37 -5.62
C GLU A 21 11.11 -12.50 -4.88
N TYR A 22 11.73 -13.68 -4.88
CA TYR A 22 11.17 -14.86 -4.21
C TYR A 22 11.17 -14.71 -2.69
N ASP A 23 12.17 -14.01 -2.14
CA ASP A 23 12.28 -13.72 -0.71
C ASP A 23 11.91 -12.27 -0.41
N ILE A 24 10.63 -12.06 -0.15
CA ILE A 24 10.07 -10.74 0.19
C ILE A 24 10.66 -10.19 1.49
N ASP A 25 11.04 -11.06 2.44
CA ASP A 25 11.63 -10.60 3.68
C ASP A 25 13.02 -10.00 3.45
N ALA A 26 13.83 -10.67 2.62
CA ALA A 26 15.13 -10.19 2.21
C ALA A 26 15.01 -8.86 1.44
N SER A 27 14.03 -8.74 0.53
CA SER A 27 13.75 -7.51 -0.22
C SER A 27 13.41 -6.33 0.70
N VAL A 28 12.53 -6.54 1.70
CA VAL A 28 12.17 -5.50 2.67
C VAL A 28 13.34 -5.15 3.59
N LEU A 29 14.15 -6.14 3.99
CA LEU A 29 15.35 -5.89 4.77
C LEU A 29 16.39 -5.09 3.97
N LYS A 30 16.59 -5.43 2.70
CA LYS A 30 17.46 -4.70 1.78
C LYS A 30 17.02 -3.25 1.65
N TYR A 31 15.72 -2.98 1.50
CA TYR A 31 15.18 -1.61 1.47
C TYR A 31 15.58 -0.78 2.70
N TYR A 32 15.51 -1.37 3.91
CA TYR A 32 15.92 -0.69 5.15
C TYR A 32 17.44 -0.54 5.26
N SER A 33 18.20 -1.50 4.73
CA SER A 33 19.66 -1.43 4.65
C SER A 33 20.09 -0.31 3.71
N ASP A 34 19.57 -0.28 2.49
CA ASP A 34 19.85 0.75 1.47
C ASP A 34 19.47 2.14 2.00
N PHE A 35 18.35 2.27 2.70
CA PHE A 35 17.99 3.53 3.36
C PHE A 35 19.05 3.97 4.37
N SER A 36 19.55 3.05 5.19
CA SER A 36 20.56 3.36 6.21
C SER A 36 21.89 3.75 5.56
N THR A 37 22.33 3.02 4.54
CA THR A 37 23.52 3.36 3.74
C THR A 37 23.40 4.74 3.10
N LEU A 38 22.28 5.05 2.44
CA LEU A 38 22.02 6.36 1.85
C LEU A 38 22.03 7.48 2.90
N MET A 39 21.53 7.22 4.11
CA MET A 39 21.60 8.22 5.16
C MET A 39 23.03 8.49 5.61
N GLU A 40 23.88 7.47 5.68
CA GLU A 40 25.27 7.59 6.11
C GLU A 40 26.11 8.31 5.06
N GLU A 41 26.03 7.88 3.80
CA GLU A 41 26.75 8.47 2.67
C GLU A 41 26.43 9.96 2.48
N ASN A 42 25.17 10.36 2.71
CA ASN A 42 24.71 11.73 2.49
C ASN A 42 24.63 12.55 3.79
N GLY A 43 25.10 12.01 4.92
CA GLY A 43 25.10 12.71 6.22
C GLY A 43 23.69 13.06 6.75
N LEU A 44 22.66 12.35 6.30
CA LEU A 44 21.25 12.62 6.63
C LEU A 44 20.87 12.16 8.05
N GLY A 45 21.75 11.47 8.77
CA GLY A 45 21.51 11.03 10.15
C GLY A 45 21.16 12.18 11.12
N LYS A 46 21.63 13.42 10.85
CA LYS A 46 21.25 14.60 11.63
C LYS A 46 19.79 15.02 11.39
N ILE A 47 19.21 14.66 10.25
CA ILE A 47 17.84 15.04 9.83
C ILE A 47 16.84 13.90 10.09
N LEU A 48 17.24 12.67 9.76
CA LEU A 48 16.41 11.45 9.81
C LEU A 48 16.87 10.48 10.92
N GLY A 49 17.52 11.02 11.95
CA GLY A 49 18.02 10.24 13.07
C GLY A 49 16.92 9.55 13.89
N ARG A 50 17.32 8.56 14.69
CA ARG A 50 16.42 7.78 15.55
C ARG A 50 15.98 8.53 16.81
N TYR A 51 16.64 9.64 17.15
CA TYR A 51 16.41 10.40 18.38
C TYR A 51 15.70 11.74 18.11
N ASN A 52 15.09 12.32 19.16
CA ASN A 52 14.61 13.71 19.22
C ASN A 52 13.50 14.10 18.21
N GLY A 53 12.42 13.32 18.14
CA GLY A 53 11.24 13.63 17.30
C GLY A 53 11.44 13.45 15.79
N ARG A 54 12.68 13.19 15.36
CA ARG A 54 13.07 12.94 13.96
C ARG A 54 12.60 11.59 13.43
N MET A 55 12.31 10.63 14.34
CA MET A 55 11.77 9.32 14.00
C MET A 55 10.49 9.41 13.16
N LYS A 56 9.64 10.41 13.42
CA LYS A 56 8.43 10.64 12.62
C LYS A 56 8.75 10.98 11.17
N LEU A 57 9.75 11.82 10.95
CA LEU A 57 10.18 12.19 9.59
C LEU A 57 10.81 10.99 8.89
N ARG A 58 11.65 10.21 9.60
CA ARG A 58 12.21 8.94 9.10
C ARG A 58 11.12 7.97 8.64
N CYS A 59 10.11 7.74 9.47
CA CYS A 59 8.99 6.85 9.15
C CYS A 59 8.15 7.38 7.98
N THR A 60 8.00 8.71 7.87
CA THR A 60 7.31 9.34 6.72
C THR A 60 8.08 9.09 5.43
N VAL A 61 9.40 9.27 5.44
CA VAL A 61 10.26 9.00 4.27
C VAL A 61 10.22 7.52 3.89
N LEU A 62 10.32 6.59 4.84
CA LEU A 62 10.23 5.15 4.56
C LEU A 62 8.85 4.80 3.98
N GLY A 63 7.76 5.24 4.60
CA GLY A 63 6.41 4.90 4.13
C GLY A 63 6.06 5.49 2.75
N ASP A 64 6.43 6.75 2.50
CA ASP A 64 6.02 7.47 1.28
C ASP A 64 6.86 7.12 0.04
N ASN A 65 8.05 6.56 0.25
CA ASN A 65 8.95 6.14 -0.84
C ASN A 65 8.86 4.64 -1.14
N LEU A 66 7.85 3.94 -0.62
CA LEU A 66 7.57 2.59 -1.04
C LEU A 66 7.13 2.57 -2.51
N GLU A 67 7.76 1.66 -3.25
CA GLU A 67 7.31 1.17 -4.53
C GLU A 67 7.23 -0.36 -4.45
N PRO A 68 6.23 -0.99 -5.09
CA PRO A 68 5.23 -0.41 -5.99
C PRO A 68 4.13 0.42 -5.30
N LYS A 69 3.41 1.26 -6.07
CA LYS A 69 2.38 2.19 -5.57
C LYS A 69 1.30 1.52 -4.70
N MET A 70 0.88 0.30 -5.06
CA MET A 70 -0.13 -0.42 -4.28
C MET A 70 0.34 -0.76 -2.86
N LEU A 71 1.60 -1.20 -2.70
CA LEU A 71 2.19 -1.46 -1.39
C LEU A 71 2.20 -0.19 -0.53
N ARG A 72 2.60 0.94 -1.12
CA ARG A 72 2.59 2.24 -0.44
C ARG A 72 1.20 2.60 0.07
N GLU A 73 0.18 2.49 -0.77
CA GLU A 73 -1.19 2.86 -0.41
C GLU A 73 -1.74 1.99 0.71
N ASP A 74 -1.47 0.68 0.68
CA ASP A 74 -1.88 -0.25 1.73
C ASP A 74 -1.20 0.05 3.07
N VAL A 75 0.12 0.30 3.06
CA VAL A 75 0.86 0.70 4.26
C VAL A 75 0.34 2.05 4.78
N GLN A 76 0.12 3.04 3.92
CA GLN A 76 -0.44 4.34 4.33
C GLN A 76 -1.85 4.21 4.93
N ARG A 77 -2.69 3.33 4.37
CA ARG A 77 -4.03 3.02 4.89
C ARG A 77 -3.92 2.39 6.28
N HIS A 78 -3.06 1.39 6.44
CA HIS A 78 -2.81 0.72 7.71
C HIS A 78 -2.32 1.72 8.80
N LEU A 79 -1.37 2.59 8.45
CA LEU A 79 -0.88 3.64 9.36
C LEU A 79 -1.96 4.69 9.73
N LYS A 80 -2.97 4.88 8.88
CA LYS A 80 -4.03 5.87 9.12
C LYS A 80 -5.14 5.33 10.01
N TYR A 81 -5.51 4.07 9.81
CA TYR A 81 -6.72 3.48 10.39
C TYR A 81 -6.45 2.40 11.43
N GLU A 82 -5.36 1.64 11.32
CA GLU A 82 -5.09 0.48 12.16
C GLU A 82 -4.01 0.78 13.21
N CYS A 83 -2.82 1.23 12.79
CA CYS A 83 -1.70 1.47 13.69
C CYS A 83 -1.07 2.85 13.47
N ARG A 84 -1.61 3.87 14.15
CA ARG A 84 -1.13 5.26 14.02
C ARG A 84 0.24 5.49 14.64
N GLU A 85 0.59 4.72 15.67
CA GLU A 85 1.83 4.86 16.43
C GLU A 85 3.06 4.45 15.61
N ALA A 86 2.88 3.52 14.67
CA ALA A 86 3.94 3.12 13.74
C ALA A 86 4.46 4.26 12.85
N LYS A 87 3.73 5.38 12.73
CA LYS A 87 4.25 6.61 12.08
C LYS A 87 5.44 7.25 12.80
N CYS A 88 5.71 6.82 14.03
CA CYS A 88 6.79 7.34 14.86
C CYS A 88 7.70 6.22 15.39
N ASN A 89 7.61 5.00 14.84
CA ASN A 89 8.41 3.85 15.26
C ASN A 89 8.82 3.04 14.01
N ASP A 90 10.12 3.09 13.67
CA ASP A 90 10.66 2.46 12.46
C ASP A 90 10.62 0.93 12.50
N PHE A 91 10.69 0.34 13.70
CA PHE A 91 10.54 -1.10 13.90
C PHE A 91 9.09 -1.57 13.66
N ALA A 92 8.11 -0.87 14.25
CA ALA A 92 6.70 -1.21 14.01
C ALA A 92 6.31 -0.99 12.54
N LEU A 93 6.86 0.04 11.90
CA LEU A 93 6.69 0.28 10.47
C LEU A 93 7.29 -0.85 9.63
N PHE A 94 8.45 -1.38 10.01
CA PHE A 94 9.09 -2.49 9.32
C PHE A 94 8.19 -3.72 9.29
N ASP A 95 7.63 -4.11 10.43
CA ASP A 95 6.73 -5.26 10.53
C ASP A 95 5.48 -5.09 9.65
N ILE A 96 4.90 -3.89 9.64
CA ILE A 96 3.74 -3.56 8.79
C ILE A 96 4.11 -3.68 7.30
N ILE A 97 5.23 -3.09 6.88
CA ILE A 97 5.67 -3.15 5.47
C ILE A 97 5.89 -4.61 5.05
N LYS A 98 6.58 -5.38 5.90
CA LYS A 98 6.83 -6.79 5.70
C LYS A 98 5.54 -7.60 5.53
N GLU A 99 4.56 -7.38 6.41
CA GLU A 99 3.25 -8.04 6.34
C GLU A 99 2.50 -7.69 5.04
N LYS A 100 2.41 -6.40 4.70
CA LYS A 100 1.69 -5.95 3.50
C LYS A 100 2.40 -6.38 2.21
N ALA A 101 3.73 -6.38 2.18
CA ALA A 101 4.52 -6.88 1.05
C ALA A 101 4.27 -8.38 0.82
N ARG A 102 4.24 -9.19 1.88
CA ARG A 102 3.88 -10.62 1.80
C ARG A 102 2.46 -10.84 1.28
N ALA A 103 1.50 -10.05 1.74
CA ALA A 103 0.13 -10.13 1.26
C ALA A 103 0.06 -9.82 -0.24
N GLN A 104 0.71 -8.75 -0.68
CA GLN A 104 0.76 -8.35 -2.09
C GLN A 104 1.46 -9.39 -2.98
N HIS A 105 2.58 -9.96 -2.52
CA HIS A 105 3.27 -11.02 -3.25
C HIS A 105 2.39 -12.27 -3.44
N LYS A 106 1.63 -12.68 -2.42
CA LYS A 106 0.69 -13.81 -2.55
C LYS A 106 -0.35 -13.57 -3.64
N TYR A 107 -0.92 -12.36 -3.72
CA TYR A 107 -1.86 -12.02 -4.80
C TYR A 107 -1.19 -12.03 -6.17
N HIS A 108 0.06 -11.58 -6.26
CA HIS A 108 0.83 -11.60 -7.50
C HIS A 108 1.04 -13.03 -8.02
N VAL A 109 1.49 -13.94 -7.15
CA VAL A 109 1.70 -15.36 -7.48
C VAL A 109 0.39 -16.02 -7.92
N LEU A 110 -0.69 -15.84 -7.15
CA LEU A 110 -2.01 -16.39 -7.50
C LEU A 110 -2.51 -15.86 -8.86
N ALA A 111 -2.36 -14.56 -9.13
CA ALA A 111 -2.77 -13.98 -10.40
C ALA A 111 -1.96 -14.55 -11.59
N GLN A 112 -0.67 -14.82 -11.40
CA GLN A 112 0.17 -15.46 -12.41
C GLN A 112 -0.27 -16.90 -12.70
N ASP A 113 -0.56 -17.69 -11.65
CA ASP A 113 -1.02 -19.07 -11.80
C ASP A 113 -2.34 -19.16 -12.59
N HIS A 114 -3.29 -18.27 -12.28
CA HIS A 114 -4.57 -18.19 -13.01
C HIS A 114 -4.35 -17.84 -14.48
N LYS A 115 -3.43 -16.93 -14.80
CA LYS A 115 -3.10 -16.55 -16.17
C LYS A 115 -2.42 -17.70 -16.92
N ALA A 116 -1.43 -18.35 -16.30
CA ALA A 116 -0.75 -19.51 -16.88
C ALA A 116 -1.73 -20.65 -17.19
N LYS A 117 -2.73 -20.87 -16.32
CA LYS A 117 -3.77 -21.86 -16.55
C LYS A 117 -4.61 -21.54 -17.79
N LEU A 118 -5.01 -20.28 -17.97
CA LEU A 118 -5.74 -19.83 -19.17
C LEU A 118 -4.90 -19.95 -20.45
N ASP A 119 -3.61 -19.63 -20.38
CA ASP A 119 -2.69 -19.75 -21.52
C ASP A 119 -2.46 -21.23 -21.92
N CYS A 120 -2.47 -22.16 -20.96
CA CYS A 120 -2.41 -23.60 -21.23
C CYS A 120 -3.70 -24.13 -21.90
N PHE A 121 -4.87 -23.60 -21.55
CA PHE A 121 -6.12 -23.95 -22.23
C PHE A 121 -6.16 -23.42 -23.67
N ALA A 122 -5.57 -22.25 -23.95
CA ALA A 122 -5.49 -21.68 -25.29
C ALA A 122 -4.49 -22.40 -26.23
N LYS A 123 -3.49 -23.10 -25.68
CA LYS A 123 -2.47 -23.83 -26.47
C LYS A 123 -2.87 -25.26 -26.83
N LYS A 124 -3.95 -25.81 -26.26
CA LYS A 124 -4.39 -27.19 -26.52
C LYS A 124 -5.16 -27.36 -27.85
N ASP A 125 -5.49 -26.27 -28.53
CA ASP A 125 -6.22 -26.28 -29.82
C ASP A 125 -5.32 -26.24 -31.07
N LYS A 126 -4.00 -26.41 -30.94
CA LYS A 126 -3.09 -26.50 -32.10
C LYS A 126 -2.25 -27.77 -32.07
N SER A 127 -2.87 -28.87 -32.49
CA SER A 127 -2.15 -30.05 -32.99
C SER A 127 -1.69 -29.76 -34.43
N PRO A 128 -0.46 -30.14 -34.84
CA PRO A 128 -0.01 -30.01 -36.21
C PRO A 128 -0.35 -31.29 -36.98
N ASP A 129 -1.43 -31.28 -37.78
CA ASP A 129 -1.43 -32.08 -39.01
C ASP A 129 -2.46 -31.59 -40.04
N GLY A 130 -2.02 -31.50 -41.29
CA GLY A 130 -2.81 -31.70 -42.51
C GLY A 130 -4.05 -30.86 -42.86
N THR A 131 -3.83 -29.87 -43.73
CA THR A 131 -4.63 -29.55 -44.95
C THR A 131 -6.02 -28.87 -44.91
N ALA A 132 -6.10 -27.83 -45.75
CA ALA A 132 -7.25 -27.24 -46.45
C ALA A 132 -8.13 -26.17 -45.76
N ILE A 133 -8.15 -25.02 -46.43
CA ILE A 133 -8.89 -23.78 -46.17
C ILE A 133 -10.40 -23.99 -46.30
N ARG A 134 -11.18 -23.42 -45.37
CA ARG A 134 -12.45 -22.74 -45.67
C ARG A 134 -12.78 -21.72 -44.59
N GLU A 135 -12.75 -20.45 -44.98
CA GLU A 135 -13.17 -19.32 -44.16
C GLU A 135 -14.65 -19.48 -43.76
N ARG A 136 -14.93 -19.35 -42.46
CA ARG A 136 -16.23 -18.92 -41.95
C ARG A 136 -16.05 -18.15 -40.64
N SER A 137 -16.61 -16.95 -40.64
CA SER A 137 -16.60 -15.91 -39.61
C SER A 137 -16.92 -16.41 -38.20
N PRO A 138 -16.28 -15.88 -37.13
CA PRO A 138 -16.73 -16.09 -35.76
C PRO A 138 -17.54 -14.88 -35.28
N ASP A 139 -18.87 -14.98 -35.38
CA ASP A 139 -19.78 -14.01 -34.75
C ASP A 139 -20.37 -14.57 -33.45
N THR A 140 -20.21 -13.77 -32.38
CA THR A 140 -21.20 -13.51 -31.31
C THR A 140 -21.13 -14.24 -29.96
N ALA A 141 -20.18 -15.13 -29.65
CA ALA A 141 -20.10 -15.73 -28.29
C ALA A 141 -19.01 -15.15 -27.35
N ARG A 142 -18.08 -14.35 -27.87
CA ARG A 142 -17.00 -13.71 -27.06
C ARG A 142 -17.42 -12.58 -26.10
N PRO A 143 -18.48 -11.79 -26.34
CA PRO A 143 -18.76 -10.62 -25.48
C PRO A 143 -19.27 -10.98 -24.07
N GLN A 144 -19.83 -12.18 -23.87
CA GLN A 144 -20.47 -12.53 -22.58
C GLN A 144 -19.47 -13.03 -21.53
N LEU A 145 -18.40 -13.72 -21.92
CA LEU A 145 -17.42 -14.24 -20.96
C LEU A 145 -16.52 -13.12 -20.41
N GLU A 146 -16.17 -12.16 -21.27
CA GLU A 146 -15.45 -10.93 -20.90
C GLU A 146 -16.28 -10.06 -19.94
N PHE A 147 -17.58 -9.88 -20.22
CA PHE A 147 -18.47 -9.12 -19.34
C PHE A 147 -18.63 -9.79 -17.96
N ARG A 148 -18.71 -11.13 -17.93
CA ARG A 148 -18.79 -11.89 -16.67
C ARG A 148 -17.48 -11.89 -15.88
N ALA A 149 -16.33 -11.89 -16.56
CA ALA A 149 -15.03 -11.77 -15.92
C ALA A 149 -14.83 -10.38 -15.31
N LEU A 150 -15.23 -9.32 -16.04
CA LEU A 150 -15.20 -7.95 -15.53
C LEU A 150 -16.18 -7.75 -14.38
N GLU A 151 -17.36 -8.36 -14.44
CA GLU A 151 -18.35 -8.32 -13.36
C GLU A 151 -17.86 -9.11 -12.14
N ALA A 152 -17.22 -10.28 -12.32
CA ALA A 152 -16.61 -11.03 -11.23
C ALA A 152 -15.48 -10.24 -10.55
N LEU A 153 -14.65 -9.52 -11.32
CA LEU A 153 -13.63 -8.62 -10.78
C LEU A 153 -14.26 -7.43 -10.03
N ARG A 154 -15.38 -6.90 -10.53
CA ARG A 154 -16.14 -5.82 -9.88
C ARG A 154 -16.78 -6.27 -8.58
N VAL A 155 -17.33 -7.49 -8.55
CA VAL A 155 -17.90 -8.13 -7.36
C VAL A 155 -16.80 -8.44 -6.33
N LEU A 156 -15.64 -8.94 -6.74
CA LEU A 156 -14.50 -9.14 -5.85
C LEU A 156 -13.96 -7.82 -5.28
N ALA A 157 -13.92 -6.76 -6.10
CA ALA A 157 -13.56 -5.42 -5.62
C ALA A 157 -14.60 -4.87 -4.62
N ALA A 158 -15.90 -5.10 -4.84
CA ALA A 158 -16.96 -4.72 -3.91
C ALA A 158 -16.95 -5.55 -2.62
N LEU A 159 -16.53 -6.81 -2.66
CA LEU A 159 -16.33 -7.64 -1.47
C LEU A 159 -15.08 -7.23 -0.66
N MET A 160 -14.13 -6.55 -1.29
CA MET A 160 -12.99 -5.92 -0.62
C MET A 160 -13.30 -4.48 -0.13
N GLU A 161 -14.49 -3.93 -0.38
CA GLU A 161 -14.96 -2.75 0.36
C GLU A 161 -15.30 -3.16 1.79
N VAL A 162 -14.32 -3.03 2.68
CA VAL A 162 -14.53 -3.07 4.12
C VAL A 162 -15.62 -2.05 4.47
N PRO A 163 -16.73 -2.46 5.12
CA PRO A 163 -17.78 -1.53 5.49
C PRO A 163 -17.18 -0.44 6.38
N SER A 164 -17.28 0.81 5.90
CA SER A 164 -16.85 2.00 6.63
C SER A 164 -17.51 2.00 8.02
N PRO A 165 -16.75 2.07 9.13
CA PRO A 165 -17.35 2.16 10.44
C PRO A 165 -18.15 3.46 10.54
N LYS A 166 -19.46 3.32 10.76
CA LYS A 166 -20.38 4.43 11.05
C LYS A 166 -19.73 5.32 12.11
N GLN A 167 -19.50 6.59 11.76
CA GLN A 167 -18.94 7.56 12.70
C GLN A 167 -19.84 7.66 13.94
N PRO A 168 -19.30 7.58 15.17
CA PRO A 168 -20.06 7.99 16.34
C PRO A 168 -20.32 9.49 16.21
N ARG A 169 -21.61 9.86 16.18
CA ARG A 169 -22.06 11.26 16.26
C ARG A 169 -21.38 11.91 17.46
N ARG A 170 -20.41 12.79 17.20
CA ARG A 170 -19.82 13.65 18.23
C ARG A 170 -20.95 14.48 18.83
N ARG A 171 -21.34 14.16 20.07
CA ARG A 171 -22.17 15.07 20.88
C ARG A 171 -21.42 16.40 20.97
N LEU A 172 -22.06 17.44 20.45
CA LEU A 172 -21.63 18.83 20.56
C LEU A 172 -21.39 19.13 22.04
N ARG A 173 -20.12 19.24 22.45
CA ARG A 173 -19.78 19.74 23.79
C ARG A 173 -20.22 21.20 23.83
N ARG A 174 -21.25 21.47 24.64
CA ARG A 174 -21.69 22.84 24.97
C ARG A 174 -20.52 23.59 25.63
N PRO A 175 -20.32 24.88 25.31
CA PRO A 175 -19.29 25.70 25.97
C PRO A 175 -19.63 25.87 27.46
N LYS A 176 -18.59 25.79 28.29
CA LYS A 176 -18.65 26.04 29.74
C LYS A 176 -19.11 27.48 29.98
N ARG A 177 -20.20 27.66 30.72
CA ARG A 177 -20.59 28.97 31.28
C ARG A 177 -19.49 29.44 32.23
N ALA A 178 -19.12 30.71 32.10
CA ALA A 178 -18.22 31.40 32.99
C ALA A 178 -18.75 31.34 34.43
N VAL A 179 -17.86 31.01 35.36
CA VAL A 179 -18.07 31.15 36.80
C VAL A 179 -18.06 32.65 37.09
N GLY A 180 -19.23 33.19 37.45
CA GLY A 180 -19.34 34.51 38.06
C GLY A 180 -18.80 34.42 39.48
N ILE A 181 -17.75 35.17 39.75
CA ILE A 181 -17.23 35.39 41.10
C ILE A 181 -18.17 36.41 41.75
N THR A 182 -19.05 35.95 42.63
CA THR A 182 -19.71 36.81 43.63
C THR A 182 -18.69 37.07 44.73
N GLY A 183 -18.07 38.24 44.68
CA GLY A 183 -17.31 38.80 45.79
C GLY A 183 -18.24 39.67 46.64
N ASP A 184 -18.28 39.37 47.92
CA ASP A 184 -19.16 39.86 48.96
C ASP A 184 -19.25 41.38 49.07
N ARG A 185 -20.44 41.85 49.44
CA ARG A 185 -20.65 43.15 50.08
C ARG A 185 -21.63 42.95 51.25
N ILE A 186 -21.47 43.80 52.26
CA ILE A 186 -22.25 44.03 53.49
C ILE A 186 -21.46 43.46 54.69
N GLY A 187 -20.99 44.26 55.64
CA GLY A 187 -21.63 45.43 56.26
C GLY A 187 -21.97 45.05 57.69
#